data_AF-A0A941MJ17-F1
#
_entry.id   AF-A0A941MJ17-F1
#
_cell.length_a   1.000
_cell.length_b   1.000
_cell.length_c   1.000
_cell.angle_alpha   90.00
_cell.angle_beta   90.00
_cell.angle_gamma   90.00
#
_symmetry.space_group_name_H-M   'P 1'
#
loop_
_entity.id
_entity.type
_entity.pdbx_description
1 polymer ?
#
loop_
_entity_poly.entity_id
_entity_poly.type
_entity_poly.pdbx_seq_one_letter_code
_entity_poly.pdbx_strand_id
1 'polypeptide(L)'
;MVVLGAVLWQRDHSIAAGLAWSFAIVTKPFLGLLVLFLLRKKDFKGAFATLAFSGSLFVGSFIFAFSDPLQIFQDWRTSTHWHTGLPNVAKPDNQTFYGFFNRLFVDAKYSTPIFDYPTAPLLLMIPVVALAIYIFVYAVSEQKNVGDRGGPKTFLEIAITLALFMACGPFMEGDHVFVLLPGLFGALLLYFGSYDRRWLVASVLWLLAFANLFLPIGVNQFRPPYWPKLEGLMILRSLHYGLIFFVAAAYSGFVLHSDRMKGIHSTRVDGDDARADLEAEVSA
;
A
#
# COMPACT_ATOMS: atom_id res chain seq x y z
N MET A 1 2.86 -14.95 3.19
CA MET A 1 2.84 -14.35 4.54
C MET A 1 1.81 -13.23 4.69
N VAL A 2 1.73 -12.22 3.82
CA VAL A 2 0.72 -11.14 3.93
C VAL A 2 -0.72 -11.66 3.96
N VAL A 3 -1.09 -12.54 3.01
CA VAL A 3 -2.42 -13.16 2.96
C VAL A 3 -2.69 -14.04 4.18
N LEU A 4 -1.71 -14.83 4.62
CA LEU A 4 -1.82 -15.67 5.81
C LEU A 4 -2.10 -14.83 7.07
N GLY A 5 -1.34 -13.75 7.27
CA GLY A 5 -1.57 -12.82 8.37
C GLY A 5 -2.96 -12.19 8.31
N ALA A 6 -3.44 -11.80 7.12
CA ALA A 6 -4.80 -11.29 6.94
C ALA A 6 -5.87 -12.34 7.30
N VAL A 7 -5.71 -13.60 6.88
CA VAL A 7 -6.63 -14.70 7.22
C VAL A 7 -6.64 -14.98 8.72
N LEU A 8 -5.48 -15.02 9.37
CA LEU A 8 -5.38 -15.20 10.82
C LEU A 8 -6.03 -14.04 11.58
N TRP A 9 -5.82 -12.81 11.11
CA TRP A 9 -6.40 -11.61 11.69
C TRP A 9 -7.92 -11.59 11.58
N GLN A 10 -8.46 -12.04 10.44
CA GLN A 10 -9.91 -12.21 10.22
C GLN A 10 -10.54 -13.24 11.17
N ARG A 11 -9.76 -14.24 11.61
CA ARG A 11 -10.19 -15.25 12.60
C ARG A 11 -9.95 -14.83 14.05
N ASP A 12 -9.75 -13.54 14.30
CA ASP A 12 -9.46 -12.96 15.62
C ASP A 12 -8.16 -13.47 16.29
N HIS A 13 -7.24 -14.03 15.51
CA HIS A 13 -5.92 -14.44 15.98
C HIS A 13 -4.89 -13.33 15.77
N SER A 14 -5.13 -12.13 16.33
CA SER A 14 -4.31 -10.92 16.10
C SER A 14 -2.81 -11.11 16.39
N ILE A 15 -2.46 -11.88 17.43
CA ILE A 15 -1.04 -12.14 17.77
C ILE A 15 -0.39 -13.04 16.72
N ALA A 16 -1.08 -14.12 16.31
CA ALA A 16 -0.58 -15.03 15.27
C ALA A 16 -0.47 -14.34 13.91
N ALA A 17 -1.43 -13.45 13.60
CA ALA A 17 -1.37 -12.58 12.43
C ALA A 17 -0.15 -11.66 12.49
N GLY A 18 0.11 -11.04 13.65
CA GLY A 18 1.28 -10.19 13.85
C GLY A 18 2.60 -10.94 13.68
N LEU A 19 2.69 -12.18 14.15
CA LEU A 19 3.84 -13.05 13.90
C LEU A 19 4.01 -13.34 12.39
N ALA A 20 2.94 -13.75 11.71
CA ALA A 20 2.97 -14.04 10.28
C ALA A 20 3.38 -12.83 9.42
N TRP A 21 2.87 -11.63 9.75
CA TRP A 21 3.29 -10.39 9.10
C TRP A 21 4.72 -10.00 9.45
N SER A 22 5.20 -10.29 10.66
CA SER A 22 6.57 -9.96 11.06
C SER A 22 7.62 -10.65 10.18
N PHE A 23 7.41 -11.90 9.80
CA PHE A 23 8.27 -12.57 8.80
C PHE A 23 8.28 -11.84 7.45
N ALA A 24 7.12 -11.35 7.01
CA ALA A 24 7.02 -10.57 5.78
C ALA A 24 7.78 -9.24 5.92
N ILE A 25 7.62 -8.54 7.04
CA ILE A 25 8.24 -7.24 7.33
C ILE A 25 9.76 -7.36 7.39
N VAL A 26 10.31 -8.37 8.07
CA VAL A 26 11.76 -8.56 8.14
C VAL A 26 12.35 -8.85 6.76
N THR A 27 11.61 -9.55 5.91
CA THR A 27 12.01 -9.78 4.50
C THR A 27 11.87 -8.50 3.65
N LYS A 28 10.85 -7.68 3.94
CA LYS A 28 10.47 -6.49 3.18
C LYS A 28 10.00 -5.38 4.14
N PRO A 29 10.91 -4.49 4.59
CA PRO A 29 10.64 -3.53 5.66
C PRO A 29 9.47 -2.57 5.40
N PHE A 30 9.18 -2.23 4.14
CA PHE A 30 8.04 -1.37 3.80
C PHE A 30 6.68 -1.95 4.24
N LEU A 31 6.58 -3.27 4.37
CA LEU A 31 5.38 -3.93 4.90
C LEU A 31 5.10 -3.56 6.37
N GLY A 32 6.06 -2.92 7.06
CA GLY A 32 5.85 -2.36 8.40
C GLY A 32 4.68 -1.39 8.46
N LEU A 33 4.25 -0.83 7.32
CA LEU A 33 3.08 0.03 7.19
C LEU A 33 1.75 -0.69 7.44
N LEU A 34 1.73 -2.03 7.43
CA LEU A 34 0.59 -2.81 7.91
C LEU A 34 0.26 -2.52 9.39
N VAL A 35 1.24 -2.04 10.17
CA VAL A 35 1.00 -1.57 11.54
C VAL A 35 0.04 -0.37 11.54
N LEU A 36 0.16 0.56 10.58
CA LEU A 36 -0.76 1.69 10.47
C LEU A 36 -2.18 1.23 10.12
N PHE A 37 -2.30 0.22 9.26
CA PHE A 37 -3.57 -0.44 8.99
C PHE A 37 -4.17 -1.03 10.28
N LEU A 38 -3.40 -1.75 11.08
CA LEU A 38 -3.89 -2.34 12.35
C LEU A 38 -4.28 -1.28 13.38
N LEU A 39 -3.50 -0.21 13.50
CA LEU A 39 -3.82 0.93 14.35
C LEU A 39 -5.12 1.60 13.89
N ARG A 40 -5.31 1.78 12.57
CA ARG A 40 -6.56 2.31 12.01
C ARG A 40 -7.75 1.41 12.30
N LYS A 41 -7.53 0.09 12.32
CA LYS A 41 -8.51 -0.93 12.71
C LYS A 41 -8.69 -1.07 14.23
N LYS A 42 -8.02 -0.23 15.03
CA LYS A 42 -8.03 -0.26 16.51
C LYS A 42 -7.56 -1.60 17.10
N ASP A 43 -6.82 -2.40 16.34
CA ASP A 43 -6.21 -3.63 16.81
C ASP A 43 -4.81 -3.33 17.36
N PHE A 44 -4.77 -2.65 18.50
CA PHE A 44 -3.53 -2.29 19.18
C PHE A 44 -2.72 -3.52 19.60
N LYS A 45 -3.40 -4.63 19.92
CA LYS A 45 -2.75 -5.90 20.27
C LYS A 45 -2.00 -6.47 19.08
N GLY A 46 -2.65 -6.56 17.92
CA GLY A 46 -2.03 -6.99 16.67
C GLY A 46 -0.91 -6.06 16.22
N ALA A 47 -1.13 -4.74 16.30
CA ALA A 47 -0.11 -3.74 15.96
C ALA A 47 1.15 -3.88 16.83
N PHE A 48 0.97 -3.96 18.16
CA PHE A 48 2.06 -4.17 19.09
C PHE A 48 2.78 -5.49 18.85
N ALA A 49 2.04 -6.60 18.69
CA ALA A 49 2.63 -7.91 18.39
C ALA A 49 3.44 -7.89 17.09
N THR A 50 2.94 -7.23 16.05
CA THR A 50 3.65 -7.07 14.77
C THR A 50 4.95 -6.30 14.95
N LEU A 51 4.95 -5.18 15.68
CA LEU A 51 6.15 -4.40 15.96
C LEU A 51 7.15 -5.19 16.82
N ALA A 52 6.67 -5.84 17.88
CA ALA A 52 7.50 -6.60 18.79
C ALA A 52 8.18 -7.77 18.08
N PHE A 53 7.42 -8.62 17.38
CA PHE A 53 7.98 -9.76 16.67
C PHE A 53 8.89 -9.35 15.51
N SER A 54 8.53 -8.34 14.72
CA SER A 54 9.40 -7.86 13.63
C SER A 54 10.70 -7.25 14.18
N GLY A 55 10.63 -6.46 15.25
CA GLY A 55 11.80 -5.92 15.93
C GLY A 55 12.69 -7.01 16.52
N SER A 56 12.11 -7.99 17.22
CA SER A 56 12.85 -9.11 17.79
C SER A 56 13.49 -10.01 16.73
N LEU A 57 12.77 -10.33 15.64
CA LEU A 57 13.32 -11.11 14.54
C LEU A 57 14.44 -10.35 13.81
N PHE A 58 14.25 -9.05 13.57
CA PHE A 58 15.26 -8.21 12.95
C PHE A 58 16.51 -8.13 13.82
N VAL A 59 16.40 -7.61 15.06
CA VAL A 59 17.54 -7.46 15.98
C VAL A 59 18.19 -8.80 16.31
N GLY A 60 17.37 -9.83 16.58
CA GLY A 60 17.85 -11.19 16.85
C GLY A 60 18.66 -11.78 15.70
N SER A 61 18.29 -11.48 14.44
CA SER A 61 19.06 -11.95 13.28
C SER A 61 20.49 -11.40 13.27
N PHE A 62 20.72 -10.17 13.74
CA PHE A 62 22.08 -9.62 13.85
C PHE A 62 22.84 -10.24 15.03
N ILE A 63 22.21 -10.32 16.20
CA ILE A 63 22.86 -10.76 17.44
C ILE A 63 23.25 -12.24 17.38
N PHE A 64 22.37 -13.10 16.85
CA PHE A 64 22.57 -14.55 16.91
C PHE A 64 23.27 -15.14 15.68
N ALA A 65 23.21 -14.47 14.53
CA ALA A 65 23.80 -15.01 13.29
C ALA A 65 25.22 -14.49 12.99
N PHE A 66 25.67 -13.42 13.65
CA PHE A 66 26.94 -12.77 13.33
C PHE A 66 27.80 -12.52 14.57
N SER A 67 29.12 -12.63 14.40
CA SER A 67 30.10 -12.41 15.47
C SER A 67 30.32 -10.93 15.80
N ASP A 68 30.06 -10.03 14.84
CA ASP A 68 30.09 -8.57 15.02
C ASP A 68 28.76 -7.94 14.58
N PRO A 69 27.75 -7.93 15.45
CA PRO A 69 26.41 -7.45 15.10
C PRO A 69 26.37 -5.96 14.72
N LEU A 70 27.26 -5.14 15.29
CA LEU A 70 27.25 -3.70 15.06
C LEU A 70 27.79 -3.36 13.67
N GLN A 71 28.90 -3.97 13.26
CA GLN A 71 29.44 -3.79 11.92
C GLN A 71 28.44 -4.24 10.86
N ILE A 72 27.84 -5.43 11.03
CA ILE A 72 26.85 -5.96 10.07
C ILE A 72 25.60 -5.06 9.98
N PHE A 73 25.15 -4.48 11.09
CA PHE A 73 24.07 -3.50 11.07
C PHE A 73 24.45 -2.23 10.28
N GLN A 74 25.67 -1.72 10.44
CA GLN A 74 26.17 -0.56 9.68
C GLN A 74 26.25 -0.86 8.18
N ASP A 75 26.71 -2.06 7.83
CA ASP A 75 26.78 -2.53 6.44
C ASP A 75 25.37 -2.66 5.84
N TRP A 76 24.42 -3.25 6.58
CA TRP A 76 23.02 -3.33 6.19
C TRP A 76 22.40 -1.94 5.96
N ARG A 77 22.65 -0.99 6.86
CA ARG A 77 22.17 0.40 6.72
C ARG A 77 22.76 1.05 5.48
N THR A 78 24.06 0.87 5.24
CA THR A 78 24.77 1.42 4.07
C THR A 78 24.21 0.83 2.77
N SER A 79 23.99 -0.48 2.73
CA SER A 79 23.35 -1.17 1.61
C SER A 79 21.91 -0.69 1.36
N THR A 80 21.13 -0.50 2.42
CA THR A 80 19.76 0.01 2.31
C THR A 80 19.73 1.46 1.82
N HIS A 81 20.68 2.29 2.27
CA HIS A 81 20.84 3.66 1.79
C HIS A 81 21.15 3.69 0.28
N TRP A 82 22.01 2.79 -0.20
CA TRP A 82 22.26 2.63 -1.63
C TRP A 82 20.96 2.41 -2.42
N HIS A 83 20.04 1.56 -1.94
CA HIS A 83 18.77 1.28 -2.61
C HIS A 83 17.71 2.40 -2.52
N THR A 84 17.91 3.39 -1.64
CA THR A 84 16.95 4.49 -1.41
C THR A 84 17.51 5.86 -1.83
N GLY A 85 18.80 5.93 -2.16
CA GLY A 85 19.51 7.13 -2.60
C GLY A 85 19.83 7.15 -4.09
N LEU A 86 20.48 8.23 -4.52
CA LEU A 86 21.02 8.35 -5.86
C LEU A 86 22.25 7.44 -6.05
N PRO A 87 22.46 6.88 -7.25
CA PRO A 87 21.64 7.05 -8.45
C PRO A 87 20.45 6.07 -8.53
N ASN A 88 20.32 5.11 -7.61
CA ASN A 88 19.35 4.01 -7.74
C ASN A 88 17.90 4.49 -7.74
N VAL A 89 17.57 5.47 -6.90
CA VAL A 89 16.21 6.00 -6.84
C VAL A 89 15.76 6.62 -8.16
N ALA A 90 16.70 7.09 -8.98
CA ALA A 90 16.45 7.65 -10.31
C ALA A 90 16.42 6.60 -11.42
N LYS A 91 16.55 5.30 -11.13
CA LYS A 91 16.50 4.26 -12.16
C LYS A 91 15.13 4.22 -12.85
N PRO A 92 15.06 3.87 -14.15
CA PRO A 92 13.80 3.86 -14.92
C PRO A 92 12.74 2.89 -14.40
N ASP A 93 13.17 1.81 -13.74
CA ASP A 93 12.32 0.78 -13.13
C ASP A 93 11.80 1.18 -11.74
N ASN A 94 12.31 2.28 -11.15
CA ASN A 94 11.73 2.84 -9.94
C ASN A 94 10.47 3.66 -10.26
N GLN A 95 9.29 3.13 -9.95
CA GLN A 95 8.02 3.74 -10.36
C GLN A 95 7.36 4.60 -9.28
N THR A 96 8.07 4.95 -8.21
CA THR A 96 7.50 5.81 -7.17
C THR A 96 7.50 7.28 -7.60
N PHE A 97 6.61 8.08 -6.99
CA PHE A 97 6.59 9.53 -7.19
C PHE A 97 7.94 10.16 -6.82
N TYR A 98 8.59 9.66 -5.77
CA TYR A 98 9.91 10.13 -5.36
C TYR A 98 10.97 9.86 -6.43
N GLY A 99 11.01 8.65 -6.99
CA GLY A 99 11.91 8.33 -8.10
C GLY A 99 11.63 9.20 -9.33
N PHE A 100 10.36 9.42 -9.66
CA PHE A 100 9.95 10.29 -10.76
C PHE A 100 10.43 11.74 -10.57
N PHE A 101 10.21 12.33 -9.39
CA PHE A 101 10.69 13.69 -9.13
C PHE A 101 12.22 13.78 -9.14
N ASN A 102 12.93 12.78 -8.61
CA ASN A 102 14.39 12.74 -8.72
C ASN A 102 14.83 12.76 -10.20
N ARG A 103 14.18 12.00 -11.08
CA ARG A 103 14.49 12.02 -12.52
C ARG A 103 14.17 13.36 -13.19
N LEU A 104 13.14 14.07 -12.73
CA LEU A 104 12.78 15.39 -13.26
C LEU A 104 13.74 16.50 -12.83
N PHE A 105 14.27 16.42 -11.60
CA PHE A 105 14.89 17.56 -10.92
C PHE A 105 16.36 17.38 -10.51
N VAL A 106 16.90 16.16 -10.60
CA VAL A 106 18.27 15.83 -10.15
C VAL A 106 19.04 15.12 -11.25
N ASP A 107 20.26 15.59 -11.53
CA ASP A 107 21.17 14.88 -12.42
C ASP A 107 21.65 13.57 -11.78
N ALA A 108 21.50 12.49 -12.53
CA ALA A 108 21.81 11.15 -12.06
C ALA A 108 22.28 10.27 -13.22
N LYS A 109 22.94 9.16 -12.87
CA LYS A 109 23.43 8.18 -13.86
C LYS A 109 22.37 7.75 -14.89
N TYR A 110 21.10 7.70 -14.49
CA TYR A 110 20.01 7.16 -15.30
C TYR A 110 19.01 8.21 -15.82
N SER A 111 19.23 9.50 -15.55
CA SER A 111 18.34 10.56 -16.00
C SER A 111 19.05 11.89 -16.16
N THR A 112 18.74 12.62 -17.23
CA THR A 112 19.10 14.03 -17.39
C THR A 112 17.87 14.86 -17.01
N PRO A 113 17.92 15.68 -15.94
CA PRO A 113 16.74 16.37 -15.43
C PRO A 113 16.25 17.42 -16.42
N ILE A 114 14.94 17.71 -16.37
CA ILE A 114 14.33 18.79 -17.15
C ILE A 114 14.60 20.14 -16.49
N PHE A 115 14.65 20.14 -15.15
CA PHE A 115 14.90 21.32 -14.33
C PHE A 115 16.02 21.00 -13.33
N ASP A 116 16.96 21.91 -13.10
CA ASP A 116 17.99 21.72 -12.08
C ASP A 116 17.54 22.32 -10.75
N TYR A 117 16.86 21.52 -9.92
CA TYR A 117 16.43 21.96 -8.60
C TYR A 117 16.44 20.80 -7.59
N PRO A 118 17.60 20.48 -6.98
CA PRO A 118 17.77 19.25 -6.22
C PRO A 118 16.89 19.10 -4.97
N THR A 119 16.32 20.20 -4.46
CA THR A 119 15.39 20.20 -3.33
C THR A 119 13.92 20.01 -3.73
N ALA A 120 13.59 20.14 -5.03
CA ALA A 120 12.22 19.99 -5.53
C ALA A 120 11.59 18.64 -5.18
N PRO A 121 12.29 17.48 -5.30
CA PRO A 121 11.68 16.19 -5.02
C PRO A 121 11.10 16.10 -3.61
N LEU A 122 11.81 16.63 -2.61
CA LEU A 122 11.32 16.65 -1.22
C LEU A 122 10.07 17.52 -1.07
N LEU A 123 10.08 18.71 -1.66
CA LEU A 123 8.96 19.65 -1.59
C LEU A 123 7.70 19.12 -2.32
N LEU A 124 7.89 18.53 -3.50
CA LEU A 124 6.80 17.95 -4.30
C LEU A 124 6.25 16.65 -3.70
N MET A 125 7.02 15.94 -2.89
CA MET A 125 6.51 14.79 -2.16
C MET A 125 5.54 15.15 -1.03
N ILE A 126 5.64 16.34 -0.44
CA ILE A 126 4.74 16.78 0.66
C ILE A 126 3.26 16.65 0.26
N PRO A 127 2.79 17.25 -0.85
CA PRO A 127 1.38 17.10 -1.25
C PRO A 127 1.02 15.66 -1.64
N VAL A 128 1.94 14.90 -2.22
CA VAL A 128 1.70 13.49 -2.59
C VAL A 128 1.48 12.63 -1.34
N VAL A 129 2.33 12.78 -0.32
CA VAL A 129 2.20 12.07 0.96
C VAL A 129 0.94 12.51 1.70
N ALA A 130 0.64 13.82 1.74
CA ALA A 130 -0.58 14.32 2.35
C ALA A 130 -1.85 13.72 1.69
N LEU A 131 -1.86 13.65 0.35
CA LEU A 131 -2.95 13.02 -0.40
C LEU A 131 -3.03 11.51 -0.13
N ALA A 132 -1.89 10.81 -0.06
CA ALA A 132 -1.86 9.38 0.27
C ALA A 132 -2.42 9.11 1.67
N ILE A 133 -2.04 9.91 2.67
CA ILE A 133 -2.58 9.82 4.03
C ILE A 133 -4.08 10.09 4.02
N TYR A 134 -4.53 11.12 3.31
CA TYR A 134 -5.96 11.43 3.17
C TYR A 134 -6.74 10.25 2.58
N ILE A 135 -6.27 9.67 1.46
CA ILE A 135 -6.89 8.51 0.84
C ILE A 135 -6.89 7.32 1.82
N PHE A 136 -5.78 7.06 2.51
CA PHE A 136 -5.70 5.97 3.48
C PHE A 136 -6.73 6.11 4.60
N VAL A 137 -6.80 7.28 5.25
CA VAL A 137 -7.75 7.55 6.34
C VAL A 137 -9.20 7.44 5.87
N TYR A 138 -9.47 7.89 4.64
CA TYR A 138 -10.79 7.89 4.03
C TYR A 138 -11.25 6.50 3.59
N ALA A 139 -10.36 5.74 2.93
CA ALA A 139 -10.59 4.41 2.38
C ALA A 139 -10.68 3.35 3.48
N VAL A 140 -9.69 3.31 4.37
CA VAL A 140 -9.54 2.25 5.37
C VAL A 140 -10.48 2.52 6.55
N SER A 141 -11.44 1.61 6.76
CA SER A 141 -12.42 1.77 7.82
C SER A 141 -11.81 1.68 9.20
N GLU A 142 -12.29 2.53 10.12
CA GLU A 142 -12.21 2.19 11.54
C GLU A 142 -13.13 1.01 11.78
N GLN A 143 -12.56 -0.06 12.29
CA GLN A 143 -13.33 -1.21 12.66
C GLN A 143 -13.71 -1.13 14.12
N LYS A 144 -15.01 -1.29 14.41
CA LYS A 144 -15.53 -1.22 15.79
C LYS A 144 -15.69 -2.62 16.40
N ASN A 145 -16.06 -3.63 15.60
CA ASN A 145 -16.31 -5.00 16.08
C ASN A 145 -15.49 -6.05 15.35
N VAL A 146 -15.14 -7.14 16.05
CA VAL A 146 -14.40 -8.29 15.48
C VAL A 146 -15.19 -8.97 14.35
N GLY A 147 -16.52 -8.99 14.42
CA GLY A 147 -17.39 -9.57 13.39
C GLY A 147 -17.29 -8.89 12.02
N ASP A 148 -16.80 -7.65 11.97
CA ASP A 148 -16.58 -6.94 10.70
C ASP A 148 -15.23 -7.33 10.04
N ARG A 149 -14.44 -8.23 10.68
CA ARG A 149 -13.09 -8.58 10.21
C ARG A 149 -13.23 -9.64 9.13
N GLY A 150 -13.36 -9.22 7.89
CA GLY A 150 -13.39 -10.21 6.83
C GLY A 150 -13.74 -9.72 5.45
N GLY A 151 -13.66 -10.68 4.54
CA GLY A 151 -14.18 -10.55 3.19
C GLY A 151 -13.34 -9.68 2.26
N PRO A 152 -13.85 -9.49 1.03
CA PRO A 152 -13.15 -8.80 -0.05
C PRO A 152 -12.71 -7.37 0.28
N LYS A 153 -13.47 -6.65 1.12
CA LYS A 153 -13.17 -5.26 1.53
C LYS A 153 -11.86 -5.17 2.31
N THR A 154 -11.62 -6.09 3.24
CA THR A 154 -10.38 -6.12 4.04
C THR A 154 -9.15 -6.30 3.15
N PHE A 155 -9.22 -7.24 2.19
CA PHE A 155 -8.12 -7.46 1.24
C PHE A 155 -7.84 -6.23 0.40
N LEU A 156 -8.91 -5.53 -0.02
CA LEU A 156 -8.80 -4.29 -0.77
C LEU A 156 -8.19 -3.15 0.06
N GLU A 157 -8.59 -2.98 1.32
CA GLU A 157 -8.01 -1.96 2.21
C GLU A 157 -6.52 -2.21 2.51
N ILE A 158 -6.12 -3.47 2.69
CA ILE A 158 -4.71 -3.86 2.82
C ILE A 158 -3.95 -3.48 1.54
N ALA A 159 -4.49 -3.80 0.37
CA ALA A 159 -3.85 -3.48 -0.90
C ALA A 159 -3.81 -1.97 -1.17
N ILE A 160 -4.84 -1.21 -0.81
CA ILE A 160 -4.85 0.27 -0.87
C ILE A 160 -3.73 0.81 0.01
N THR A 161 -3.61 0.33 1.24
CA THR A 161 -2.55 0.74 2.17
C THR A 161 -1.19 0.53 1.52
N LEU A 162 -0.91 -0.70 1.05
CA LEU A 162 0.37 -1.03 0.44
C LEU A 162 0.64 -0.26 -0.85
N ALA A 163 -0.36 -0.10 -1.73
CA ALA A 163 -0.21 0.61 -2.99
C ALA A 163 0.12 2.11 -2.80
N LEU A 164 -0.56 2.79 -1.87
CA LEU A 164 -0.31 4.19 -1.57
C LEU A 164 1.12 4.39 -1.07
N PHE A 165 1.57 3.56 -0.15
CA PHE A 165 2.92 3.68 0.40
C PHE A 165 4.00 3.25 -0.58
N MET A 166 3.77 2.21 -1.39
CA MET A 166 4.70 1.84 -2.47
C MET A 166 4.82 2.99 -3.49
N ALA A 167 3.71 3.66 -3.83
CA ALA A 167 3.75 4.81 -4.74
C ALA A 167 4.52 6.00 -4.16
N CYS A 168 4.44 6.23 -2.84
CA CYS A 168 5.09 7.37 -2.17
C CYS A 168 6.51 7.07 -1.66
N GLY A 169 6.90 5.81 -1.53
CA GLY A 169 8.15 5.41 -0.87
C GLY A 169 9.40 5.76 -1.68
N PRO A 170 10.57 5.89 -1.02
CA PRO A 170 11.84 6.03 -1.72
C PRO A 170 12.40 4.69 -2.23
N PHE A 171 11.74 3.58 -1.92
CA PHE A 171 12.22 2.24 -2.26
C PHE A 171 11.90 1.87 -3.71
N MET A 172 12.89 1.32 -4.39
CA MET A 172 12.71 0.61 -5.64
C MET A 172 11.93 -0.68 -5.41
N GLU A 173 10.64 -0.70 -5.76
CA GLU A 173 9.79 -1.87 -5.51
C GLU A 173 9.08 -2.42 -6.75
N GLY A 174 9.63 -2.16 -7.94
CA GLY A 174 9.05 -2.62 -9.21
C GLY A 174 8.69 -4.12 -9.23
N ASP A 175 9.49 -4.97 -8.58
CA ASP A 175 9.27 -6.42 -8.58
C ASP A 175 8.34 -6.93 -7.47
N HIS A 176 7.83 -6.04 -6.60
CA HIS A 176 7.07 -6.42 -5.39
C HIS A 176 5.57 -6.19 -5.49
N VAL A 177 5.10 -5.82 -6.68
CA VAL A 177 3.70 -5.53 -6.99
C VAL A 177 2.78 -6.74 -6.79
N PHE A 178 3.31 -7.97 -6.79
CA PHE A 178 2.54 -9.17 -6.40
C PHE A 178 1.94 -9.08 -4.99
N VAL A 179 2.53 -8.26 -4.10
CA VAL A 179 1.98 -7.97 -2.77
C VAL A 179 0.62 -7.28 -2.86
N LEU A 180 0.31 -6.62 -3.99
CA LEU A 180 -0.95 -5.92 -4.24
C LEU A 180 -2.05 -6.82 -4.83
N LEU A 181 -1.76 -8.11 -5.11
CA LEU A 181 -2.76 -9.05 -5.64
C LEU A 181 -4.06 -9.11 -4.82
N PRO A 182 -4.03 -9.01 -3.48
CA PRO A 182 -5.25 -8.91 -2.68
C PRO A 182 -6.19 -7.78 -3.11
N GLY A 183 -5.67 -6.69 -3.69
CA GLY A 183 -6.48 -5.58 -4.19
C GLY A 183 -7.29 -5.94 -5.42
N LEU A 184 -6.65 -6.60 -6.39
CA LEU A 184 -7.32 -7.12 -7.58
C LEU A 184 -8.39 -8.17 -7.21
N PHE A 185 -8.03 -9.14 -6.37
CA PHE A 185 -8.98 -10.16 -5.92
C PHE A 185 -10.13 -9.54 -5.09
N GLY A 186 -9.82 -8.61 -4.19
CA GLY A 186 -10.83 -7.88 -3.41
C GLY A 186 -11.82 -7.14 -4.30
N ALA A 187 -11.35 -6.40 -5.29
CA ALA A 187 -12.23 -5.69 -6.23
C ALA A 187 -13.09 -6.65 -7.07
N LEU A 188 -12.50 -7.73 -7.61
CA LEU A 188 -13.23 -8.74 -8.39
C LEU A 188 -14.32 -9.43 -7.58
N LEU A 189 -14.01 -9.85 -6.34
CA LEU A 189 -14.99 -10.50 -5.48
C LEU A 189 -16.13 -9.54 -5.08
N LEU A 190 -15.86 -8.25 -4.91
CA LEU A 190 -16.91 -7.25 -4.68
C LEU A 190 -17.79 -7.04 -5.90
N TYR A 191 -17.19 -7.04 -7.11
CA TYR A 191 -17.95 -6.99 -8.35
C TYR A 191 -18.86 -8.21 -8.50
N PHE A 192 -18.34 -9.43 -8.37
CA PHE A 192 -19.15 -10.64 -8.52
C PHE A 192 -20.20 -10.82 -7.40
N GLY A 193 -19.98 -10.25 -6.22
CA GLY A 193 -20.93 -10.30 -5.12
C GLY A 193 -22.09 -9.29 -5.24
N SER A 194 -21.96 -8.22 -6.02
CA SER A 194 -22.95 -7.13 -6.07
C SER A 194 -23.39 -6.73 -7.49
N TYR A 195 -22.63 -7.12 -8.51
CA TYR A 195 -22.74 -6.66 -9.90
C TYR A 195 -22.76 -5.12 -10.07
N ASP A 196 -22.18 -4.38 -9.12
CA ASP A 196 -22.09 -2.92 -9.18
C ASP A 196 -21.01 -2.47 -10.19
N ARG A 197 -21.40 -1.58 -11.12
CA ARG A 197 -20.49 -0.99 -12.11
C ARG A 197 -19.29 -0.28 -11.49
N ARG A 198 -19.42 0.28 -10.28
CA ARG A 198 -18.30 0.91 -9.57
C ARG A 198 -17.22 -0.12 -9.24
N TRP A 199 -17.60 -1.32 -8.81
CA TRP A 199 -16.65 -2.40 -8.55
C TRP A 199 -16.03 -2.96 -9.83
N LEU A 200 -16.77 -2.99 -10.95
CA LEU A 200 -16.20 -3.30 -12.26
C LEU A 200 -15.06 -2.34 -12.65
N VAL A 201 -15.30 -1.03 -12.51
CA VAL A 201 -14.27 -0.01 -12.81
C VAL A 201 -13.05 -0.19 -11.90
N ALA A 202 -13.25 -0.44 -10.60
CA ALA A 202 -12.16 -0.73 -9.68
C ALA A 202 -11.36 -1.96 -10.13
N SER A 203 -12.03 -3.06 -10.49
CA SER A 203 -11.38 -4.27 -11.01
C SER A 203 -10.59 -4.01 -12.28
N VAL A 204 -11.13 -3.22 -13.22
CA VAL A 204 -10.41 -2.84 -14.45
C VAL A 204 -9.18 -2.01 -14.12
N LEU A 205 -9.26 -1.04 -13.20
CA LEU A 205 -8.11 -0.23 -12.80
C LEU A 205 -7.00 -1.08 -12.17
N TRP A 206 -7.35 -2.01 -11.27
CA TRP A 206 -6.38 -2.96 -10.72
C TRP A 206 -5.79 -3.87 -11.80
N LEU A 207 -6.61 -4.38 -12.73
CA LEU A 207 -6.15 -5.21 -13.83
C LEU A 207 -5.18 -4.43 -14.74
N LEU A 208 -5.48 -3.17 -15.05
CA LEU A 208 -4.59 -2.29 -15.82
C LEU A 208 -3.28 -2.03 -15.06
N ALA A 209 -3.34 -1.84 -13.74
CA ALA A 209 -2.15 -1.68 -12.92
C ALA A 209 -1.22 -2.92 -13.00
N PHE A 210 -1.80 -4.12 -12.91
CA PHE A 210 -1.07 -5.37 -13.07
C PHE A 210 -0.60 -5.61 -14.51
N ALA A 211 -1.45 -5.37 -15.51
CA ALA A 211 -1.08 -5.54 -16.91
C ALA A 211 0.09 -4.61 -17.30
N ASN A 212 0.08 -3.37 -16.79
CA ASN A 212 1.18 -2.44 -16.99
C ASN A 212 2.49 -3.04 -16.45
N LEU A 213 2.49 -3.65 -15.26
CA LEU A 213 3.67 -4.32 -14.67
C LEU A 213 4.33 -5.35 -15.61
N PHE A 214 3.53 -6.15 -16.32
CA PHE A 214 4.05 -7.20 -17.20
C PHE A 214 4.53 -6.66 -18.55
N LEU A 215 4.14 -5.43 -18.91
CA LEU A 215 4.54 -4.78 -20.15
C LEU A 215 6.07 -4.61 -20.30
N PRO A 216 6.82 -4.06 -19.33
CA PRO A 216 8.29 -3.94 -19.46
C PRO A 216 9.01 -5.30 -19.47
N ILE A 217 8.45 -6.33 -18.82
CA ILE A 217 8.96 -7.71 -18.89
C ILE A 217 8.76 -8.28 -20.30
N GLY A 218 7.58 -8.06 -20.88
CA GLY A 218 7.26 -8.53 -22.24
C GLY A 218 7.95 -7.76 -23.36
N VAL A 219 8.28 -6.48 -23.16
CA VAL A 219 8.82 -5.59 -24.20
C VAL A 219 10.34 -5.36 -24.08
N ASN A 220 11.03 -6.03 -23.14
CA ASN A 220 12.50 -5.98 -23.00
C ASN A 220 13.10 -4.59 -22.73
N GLN A 221 12.29 -3.59 -22.35
CA GLN A 221 12.72 -2.18 -22.37
C GLN A 221 13.70 -1.80 -21.25
N PHE A 222 13.91 -2.67 -20.24
CA PHE A 222 14.74 -2.37 -19.07
C PHE A 222 15.49 -3.60 -18.53
N ARG A 223 16.16 -4.39 -19.39
CA ARG A 223 17.01 -5.49 -18.89
C ARG A 223 18.28 -4.91 -18.24
N PRO A 224 18.56 -5.22 -16.96
CA PRO A 224 19.87 -4.98 -16.37
C PRO A 224 20.93 -5.70 -17.22
N PRO A 225 22.13 -5.12 -17.44
CA PRO A 225 22.66 -3.88 -16.84
C PRO A 225 22.43 -2.59 -17.66
N TYR A 226 21.71 -2.62 -18.78
CA TYR A 226 21.68 -1.52 -19.76
C TYR A 226 20.42 -0.65 -19.64
N TRP A 227 20.24 0.02 -18.50
CA TRP A 227 19.20 1.03 -18.40
C TRP A 227 19.59 2.28 -19.21
N PRO A 228 18.75 2.74 -20.16
CA PRO A 228 19.04 3.97 -20.90
C PRO A 228 18.96 5.18 -19.96
N LYS A 229 19.79 6.20 -20.23
CA LYS A 229 19.62 7.50 -19.59
C LYS A 229 18.30 8.11 -20.10
N LEU A 230 17.37 8.39 -19.19
CA LEU A 230 16.08 9.01 -19.54
C LEU A 230 16.25 10.51 -19.70
N GLU A 231 15.73 11.07 -20.79
CA GLU A 231 15.84 12.50 -21.11
C GLU A 231 14.51 13.06 -21.64
N GLY A 232 14.25 14.33 -21.35
CA GLY A 232 13.05 15.04 -21.82
C GLY A 232 11.75 14.29 -21.49
N LEU A 233 10.86 14.16 -22.47
CA LEU A 233 9.54 13.54 -22.30
C LEU A 233 9.60 12.05 -21.91
N MET A 234 10.73 11.37 -22.13
CA MET A 234 10.87 9.96 -21.74
C MET A 234 10.82 9.78 -20.22
N ILE A 235 11.13 10.83 -19.45
CA ILE A 235 10.99 10.82 -17.98
C ILE A 235 9.52 10.65 -17.58
N LEU A 236 8.56 11.17 -18.35
CA LEU A 236 7.12 11.03 -18.04
C LEU A 236 6.64 9.58 -18.09
N ARG A 237 7.28 8.73 -18.91
CA ARG A 237 7.00 7.28 -18.97
C ARG A 237 7.47 6.52 -17.72
N SER A 238 8.18 7.17 -16.81
CA SER A 238 8.60 6.55 -15.55
C SER A 238 7.63 6.81 -14.39
N LEU A 239 6.55 7.57 -14.62
CA LEU A 239 5.53 7.83 -13.61
C LEU A 239 4.35 6.86 -13.72
N HIS A 240 4.15 6.22 -14.88
CA HIS A 240 2.86 5.63 -15.21
C HIS A 240 2.45 4.48 -14.28
N TYR A 241 3.38 3.69 -13.72
CA TYR A 241 2.96 2.58 -12.83
C TYR A 241 2.55 3.09 -11.46
N GLY A 242 3.38 3.93 -10.81
CA GLY A 242 3.04 4.52 -9.51
C GLY A 242 1.73 5.29 -9.58
N LEU A 243 1.51 6.04 -10.67
CA LEU A 243 0.27 6.76 -10.89
C LEU A 243 -0.94 5.83 -11.05
N ILE A 244 -0.84 4.74 -11.82
CA ILE A 244 -1.98 3.83 -12.01
C ILE A 244 -2.32 3.10 -10.71
N PHE A 245 -1.34 2.64 -9.93
CA PHE A 245 -1.60 2.05 -8.62
C PHE A 245 -2.24 3.07 -7.66
N PHE A 246 -1.77 4.30 -7.68
CA PHE A 246 -2.35 5.39 -6.90
C PHE A 246 -3.80 5.66 -7.28
N VAL A 247 -4.11 5.72 -8.58
CA VAL A 247 -5.47 5.91 -9.10
C VAL A 247 -6.38 4.73 -8.75
N ALA A 248 -5.89 3.49 -8.93
CA ALA A 248 -6.64 2.29 -8.56
C ALA A 248 -6.96 2.28 -7.06
N ALA A 249 -5.99 2.64 -6.21
CA ALA A 249 -6.17 2.73 -4.76
C ALA A 249 -7.15 3.86 -4.37
N ALA A 250 -6.99 5.06 -4.96
CA ALA A 250 -7.85 6.21 -4.72
C ALA A 250 -9.31 5.94 -5.10
N TYR A 251 -9.54 5.40 -6.30
CA TYR A 251 -10.87 5.04 -6.77
C TYR A 251 -11.51 3.95 -5.90
N SER A 252 -10.77 2.88 -5.60
CA SER A 252 -11.23 1.81 -4.70
C SER A 252 -11.61 2.36 -3.33
N GLY A 253 -10.80 3.27 -2.79
CA GLY A 253 -11.06 3.95 -1.53
C GLY A 253 -12.33 4.81 -1.56
N PHE A 254 -12.54 5.53 -2.66
CA PHE A 254 -13.77 6.31 -2.87
C PHE A 254 -15.03 5.43 -2.88
N VAL A 255 -15.00 4.30 -3.61
CA VAL A 255 -16.14 3.38 -3.66
C VAL A 255 -16.40 2.76 -2.28
N LEU A 256 -15.35 2.30 -1.58
CA LEU A 256 -15.47 1.78 -0.21
C LEU A 256 -16.12 2.79 0.75
N HIS A 257 -15.73 4.05 0.66
CA HIS A 257 -16.31 5.10 1.50
C HIS A 257 -17.78 5.37 1.14
N SER A 258 -18.09 5.51 -0.15
CA SER A 258 -19.46 5.73 -0.63
C SER A 258 -20.42 4.65 -0.13
N ASP A 259 -20.00 3.38 -0.21
CA ASP A 259 -20.81 2.25 0.26
C ASP A 259 -21.03 2.29 1.78
N ARG A 260 -20.03 2.74 2.53
CA ARG A 260 -20.15 2.91 3.98
C ARG A 260 -21.18 3.99 4.34
N MET A 261 -21.15 5.12 3.65
CA MET A 261 -22.08 6.22 3.90
C MET A 261 -23.53 5.83 3.58
N LYS A 262 -23.74 5.06 2.49
CA LYS A 262 -25.06 4.50 2.15
C LYS A 262 -25.58 3.55 3.23
N GLY A 263 -24.73 2.65 3.74
CA GLY A 263 -25.13 1.71 4.79
C GLY A 263 -25.54 2.42 6.10
N ILE A 264 -24.85 3.51 6.46
CA ILE A 264 -25.22 4.30 7.65
C ILE A 264 -26.61 4.94 7.48
N HIS A 265 -26.94 5.40 6.27
CA HIS A 265 -28.23 6.02 6.00
C HIS A 265 -29.37 4.99 6.04
N SER A 266 -29.19 3.78 5.48
CA SER A 266 -30.24 2.77 5.52
C SER A 266 -30.54 2.31 6.95
N THR A 267 -29.51 2.04 7.76
CA THR A 267 -29.71 1.61 9.16
C THR A 267 -30.37 2.67 10.04
N ARG A 268 -30.26 3.95 9.67
CA ARG A 268 -30.89 5.04 10.42
C ARG A 268 -32.38 5.15 10.10
N VAL A 269 -32.74 5.00 8.83
CA VAL A 269 -34.15 5.00 8.39
C VAL A 269 -34.90 3.82 9.00
N ASP A 270 -34.34 2.60 8.90
CA ASP A 270 -34.97 1.41 9.48
C ASP A 270 -35.09 1.49 11.01
N GLY A 271 -34.15 2.17 11.68
CA GLY A 271 -34.18 2.37 13.14
C GLY A 271 -35.18 3.43 13.61
N ASP A 272 -35.42 4.47 12.80
CA ASP A 272 -36.43 5.49 13.09
C ASP A 272 -37.85 4.92 12.88
N ASP A 273 -38.06 4.10 11.85
CA ASP A 273 -39.33 3.40 11.60
C ASP A 273 -39.65 2.39 12.72
N ALA A 274 -38.68 1.55 13.11
CA ALA A 274 -38.84 0.60 14.21
C ALA A 274 -39.13 1.28 15.56
N ARG A 275 -38.61 2.50 15.76
CA ARG A 275 -38.88 3.28 16.97
C ARG A 275 -40.27 3.90 16.95
N ALA A 276 -40.75 4.35 15.78
CA ALA A 276 -42.11 4.86 15.62
C ALA A 276 -43.15 3.76 15.88
N ASP A 277 -42.90 2.53 15.42
CA ASP A 277 -43.77 1.37 15.67
C ASP A 277 -43.84 1.01 17.17
N LEU A 278 -42.71 1.04 17.86
CA LEU A 278 -42.64 0.84 19.32
C LEU A 278 -43.35 1.94 20.12
N GLU A 279 -43.22 3.20 19.70
CA GLU A 279 -43.91 4.33 20.34
C GLU A 279 -45.43 4.29 20.10
N ALA A 280 -45.87 3.76 18.96
CA ALA A 280 -47.29 3.52 18.66
C ALA A 280 -47.89 2.38 19.50
N GLU A 281 -47.18 1.27 19.71
CA GLU A 281 -47.63 0.17 20.57
C GLU A 281 -47.74 0.56 22.05
N VAL A 282 -46.84 1.42 22.55
CA VAL A 282 -46.88 1.87 23.96
C VAL A 282 -48.01 2.88 24.22
N SER A 283 -48.51 3.53 23.17
CA SER A 283 -49.57 4.55 23.26
C SER A 283 -50.98 4.00 23.09
N ALA A 284 -51.14 2.71 22.77
CA ALA A 284 -52.41 2.01 22.57
C ALA A 284 -52.84 1.21 23.82
#